data_AF-A0A2V8AEM2-F1
#
_entry.id   AF-A0A2V8AEM2-F1
#
_cell.length_a   1.000
_cell.length_b   1.000
_cell.length_c   1.000
_cell.angle_alpha   90.00
_cell.angle_beta   90.00
_cell.angle_gamma   90.00
#
_symmetry.space_group_name_H-M   'P 1'
#
loop_
_entity.id
_entity.type
_entity.pdbx_description
1 polymer ?
#
loop_
_entity_poly.entity_id
_entity_poly.type
_entity_poly.pdbx_seq_one_letter_code
_entity_poly.pdbx_strand_id
1 'polypeptide(L)'
;MIIKLSRELEAMMKRMVLVGAIAAALAASTAFAQSSRAAANLGTVHIAKKVMADGKPLAPGTYQVRATDDAPKPGTGQDPNGEKYVEFLRGGKVVAREVATIVPASDISKIAKKNPPKPGTSRTELLKGGDYYRVWINKSGTNYIINLPTS
;
A
#
# COMPACT_ATOMS: atom_id res chain seq x y z
N MET A 1 55.11 46.96 4.21
CA MET A 1 54.42 46.42 3.01
C MET A 1 54.94 45.02 2.66
N ILE A 2 54.88 44.07 3.61
CA ILE A 2 55.26 42.64 3.41
C ILE A 2 54.18 41.69 4.00
N ILE A 3 53.27 42.21 4.84
CA ILE A 3 52.26 41.39 5.55
C ILE A 3 51.01 41.10 4.68
N LYS A 4 50.88 41.73 3.50
CA LYS A 4 49.67 41.62 2.67
C LYS A 4 49.73 40.49 1.63
N LEU A 5 50.89 39.89 1.37
CA LEU A 5 51.04 38.80 0.40
C LEU A 5 50.98 37.39 1.03
N SER A 6 51.15 37.27 2.35
CA SER A 6 51.08 35.98 3.06
C SER A 6 49.66 35.56 3.47
N ARG A 7 48.66 36.45 3.37
CA ARG A 7 47.27 36.13 3.72
C ARG A 7 46.43 35.57 2.57
N GLU A 8 46.83 35.78 1.32
CA GLU A 8 46.09 35.28 0.16
C GLU A 8 46.42 33.81 -0.14
N LEU A 9 47.63 33.32 0.19
CA LEU A 9 47.97 31.90 0.08
C LEU A 9 47.32 31.02 1.16
N GLU A 10 47.07 31.59 2.35
CA GLU A 10 46.34 30.89 3.43
C GLU A 10 44.83 30.82 3.16
N ALA A 11 44.29 31.75 2.37
CA ALA A 11 42.87 31.77 2.01
C ALA A 11 42.49 30.70 0.96
N MET A 12 43.46 30.16 0.21
CA MET A 12 43.21 29.21 -0.88
C MET A 12 43.44 27.74 -0.52
N MET A 13 43.90 27.44 0.71
CA MET A 13 44.20 26.08 1.20
C MET A 13 43.32 25.67 2.40
N LYS A 14 42.18 26.34 2.62
CA LYS A 14 41.15 25.95 3.61
C LYS A 14 39.77 25.72 2.99
N ARG A 15 39.75 25.31 1.72
CA ARG A 15 38.54 24.80 1.03
C ARG A 15 38.56 23.30 0.78
N MET A 16 39.57 22.60 1.26
CA MET A 16 39.60 21.14 1.22
C MET A 16 39.82 20.62 2.63
N VAL A 17 38.80 19.91 3.12
CA VAL A 17 38.80 18.86 4.16
C VAL A 17 37.49 18.97 4.94
N LEU A 18 36.49 18.31 4.36
CA LEU A 18 35.54 17.36 4.95
C LEU A 18 35.74 17.01 6.44
N VAL A 19 34.64 16.53 7.06
CA VAL A 19 34.48 15.96 8.42
C VAL A 19 33.98 17.02 9.42
N GLY A 20 32.78 16.97 10.00
CA GLY A 20 31.88 15.85 10.28
C GLY A 20 31.66 15.81 11.79
N ALA A 21 30.58 16.43 12.28
CA ALA A 21 29.90 16.17 13.57
C ALA A 21 28.94 17.33 13.89
N ILE A 22 27.62 17.10 13.85
CA ILE A 22 26.68 17.91 14.64
C ILE A 22 25.70 16.95 15.34
N ALA A 23 25.79 16.97 16.66
CA ALA A 23 24.91 16.29 17.61
C ALA A 23 23.54 16.98 17.71
N ALA A 24 22.55 16.19 18.10
CA ALA A 24 21.14 16.52 18.21
C ALA A 24 20.81 17.67 19.18
N ALA A 25 19.82 18.50 18.82
CA ALA A 25 18.96 19.19 19.78
C ALA A 25 17.55 19.42 19.19
N LEU A 26 16.57 18.98 19.96
CA LEU A 26 15.12 19.01 19.74
C LEU A 26 14.57 20.39 19.35
N ALA A 27 13.93 20.47 18.19
CA ALA A 27 12.75 21.30 18.00
C ALA A 27 11.72 20.43 17.28
N ALA A 28 10.71 20.01 18.04
CA ALA A 28 9.59 19.20 17.59
C ALA A 28 8.77 19.95 16.54
N SER A 29 9.25 19.96 15.30
CA SER A 29 8.32 19.92 14.18
C SER A 29 7.68 18.55 14.25
N THR A 30 6.39 18.48 14.56
CA THR A 30 5.58 17.30 14.29
C THR A 30 5.69 17.01 12.80
N ALA A 31 6.74 16.28 12.42
CA ALA A 31 6.68 15.39 11.30
C ALA A 31 5.48 14.50 11.61
N PHE A 32 4.33 14.85 11.05
CA PHE A 32 3.42 13.80 10.63
C PHE A 32 4.33 12.89 9.84
N ALA A 33 4.65 11.75 10.43
CA ALA A 33 5.28 10.66 9.75
C ALA A 33 4.28 10.27 8.66
N GLN A 34 4.29 10.99 7.54
CA GLN A 34 3.87 10.46 6.27
C GLN A 34 4.95 9.43 5.95
N SER A 35 4.84 8.29 6.63
CA SER A 35 5.23 7.04 6.04
C SER A 35 4.47 7.02 4.74
N SER A 36 5.12 7.43 3.65
CA SER A 36 4.85 6.88 2.34
C SER A 36 5.12 5.38 2.49
N ARG A 37 4.18 4.68 3.12
CA ARG A 37 4.29 3.28 3.45
C ARG A 37 4.06 2.61 2.13
N ALA A 38 5.15 2.40 1.39
CA ALA A 38 5.15 1.80 0.07
C ALA A 38 4.00 0.79 -0.07
N ALA A 39 3.15 1.01 -1.07
CA ALA A 39 1.93 0.24 -1.32
C ALA A 39 2.09 -1.22 -0.87
N ALA A 40 1.31 -1.62 0.14
CA ALA A 40 1.54 -2.89 0.81
C ALA A 40 1.29 -4.04 -0.17
N ASN A 41 2.33 -4.79 -0.52
CA ASN A 41 2.20 -5.98 -1.36
C ASN A 41 1.36 -7.03 -0.62
N LEU A 42 0.18 -7.33 -1.16
CA LEU A 42 -0.78 -8.29 -0.60
C LEU A 42 -0.51 -9.71 -1.08
N GLY A 43 0.24 -9.87 -2.17
CA GLY A 43 0.66 -11.16 -2.73
C GLY A 43 0.13 -11.36 -4.14
N THR A 44 -0.02 -12.63 -4.52
CA THR A 44 -0.50 -13.04 -5.85
C THR A 44 -1.83 -13.77 -5.71
N VAL A 45 -2.76 -13.51 -6.61
CA VAL A 45 -4.08 -14.17 -6.66
C VAL A 45 -4.36 -14.68 -8.07
N HIS A 46 -5.09 -15.79 -8.16
CA HIS A 46 -5.61 -16.31 -9.42
C HIS A 46 -7.11 -16.06 -9.52
N ILE A 47 -7.52 -15.33 -10.56
CA ILE A 47 -8.90 -15.03 -10.87
C ILE A 47 -9.34 -15.94 -12.01
N ALA A 48 -10.23 -16.88 -11.73
CA ALA A 48 -10.67 -17.88 -12.72
C ALA A 48 -11.80 -17.39 -13.65
N LYS A 49 -12.42 -16.24 -13.34
CA LYS A 49 -13.57 -15.69 -14.06
C LYS A 49 -13.22 -14.35 -14.69
N LYS A 50 -13.94 -13.99 -15.75
CA LYS A 50 -13.93 -12.63 -16.27
C LYS A 50 -14.76 -11.77 -15.30
N VAL A 51 -14.19 -10.67 -14.86
CA VAL A 51 -14.76 -9.82 -13.82
C VAL A 51 -14.62 -8.35 -14.21
N MET A 52 -15.21 -7.46 -13.44
CA MET A 52 -15.10 -6.01 -13.58
C MET A 52 -14.30 -5.44 -12.41
N ALA A 53 -13.48 -4.43 -12.70
CA ALA A 53 -12.78 -3.62 -11.71
C ALA A 53 -12.71 -2.18 -12.24
N ASP A 54 -13.07 -1.19 -11.42
CA ASP A 54 -13.16 0.22 -11.83
C ASP A 54 -14.00 0.42 -13.11
N GLY A 55 -15.12 -0.33 -13.22
CA GLY A 55 -16.01 -0.31 -14.39
C GLY A 55 -15.42 -0.92 -15.67
N LYS A 56 -14.22 -1.50 -15.64
CA LYS A 56 -13.54 -2.09 -16.81
C LYS A 56 -13.43 -3.61 -16.68
N PRO A 57 -13.51 -4.37 -17.80
CA PRO A 57 -13.28 -5.81 -17.77
C PRO A 57 -11.84 -6.16 -17.38
N LEU A 58 -11.70 -7.05 -16.40
CA LEU A 58 -10.46 -7.73 -16.03
C LEU A 58 -10.57 -9.20 -16.47
N ALA A 59 -9.63 -9.62 -17.32
CA ALA A 59 -9.61 -10.98 -17.84
C ALA A 59 -9.30 -12.01 -16.74
N PRO A 60 -9.64 -13.30 -16.92
CA PRO A 60 -9.09 -14.36 -16.09
C PRO A 60 -7.56 -14.35 -16.08
N GLY A 61 -6.97 -14.87 -15.00
CA GLY A 61 -5.54 -15.10 -14.89
C GLY A 61 -4.96 -14.72 -13.53
N THR A 62 -3.64 -14.64 -13.49
CA THR A 62 -2.88 -14.40 -12.26
C THR A 62 -2.43 -12.96 -12.17
N TYR A 63 -2.59 -12.36 -10.99
CA TYR A 63 -2.30 -10.96 -10.73
C TYR A 63 -1.54 -10.80 -9.42
N GLN A 64 -0.56 -9.91 -9.41
CA GLN A 64 -0.04 -9.38 -8.16
C GLN A 64 -1.04 -8.34 -7.63
N VAL A 65 -1.24 -8.30 -6.33
CA VAL A 65 -2.15 -7.35 -5.68
C VAL A 65 -1.37 -6.51 -4.68
N ARG A 66 -1.60 -5.20 -4.68
CA ARG A 66 -1.07 -4.28 -3.68
C ARG A 66 -2.16 -3.37 -3.15
N ALA A 67 -2.14 -3.08 -1.86
CA ALA A 67 -2.95 -2.01 -1.28
C ALA A 67 -2.22 -0.68 -1.46
N THR A 68 -2.95 0.34 -1.89
CA THR A 68 -2.42 1.70 -2.01
C THR A 68 -2.56 2.44 -0.67
N ASP A 69 -2.02 3.65 -0.60
CA ASP A 69 -2.28 4.56 0.51
C ASP A 69 -3.58 5.36 0.34
N ASP A 70 -4.24 5.23 -0.81
CA ASP A 70 -5.48 5.91 -1.14
C ASP A 70 -6.70 5.08 -0.70
N ALA A 71 -7.77 5.77 -0.37
CA ALA A 71 -9.02 5.19 0.11
C ALA A 71 -10.22 6.01 -0.39
N PRO A 72 -11.37 5.38 -0.66
CA PRO A 72 -12.58 6.12 -0.94
C PRO A 72 -12.96 7.02 0.25
N LYS A 73 -13.63 8.13 -0.03
CA LYS A 73 -14.14 9.00 1.04
C LYS A 73 -15.11 8.19 1.91
N PRO A 74 -14.87 8.07 3.23
CA PRO A 74 -15.75 7.32 4.10
C PRO A 74 -17.15 7.92 4.14
N GLY A 75 -18.17 7.06 4.16
CA GLY A 75 -19.53 7.48 4.48
C GLY A 75 -19.63 7.97 5.93
N THR A 76 -20.73 8.69 6.24
CA THR A 76 -20.97 9.16 7.62
C THR A 76 -21.08 7.95 8.57
N GLY A 77 -20.25 7.93 9.62
CA GLY A 77 -20.23 6.85 10.61
C GLY A 77 -19.40 5.61 10.21
N GLN A 78 -18.75 5.60 9.04
CA GLN A 78 -17.82 4.55 8.65
C GLN A 78 -16.40 4.83 9.15
N ASP A 79 -15.64 3.77 9.45
CA ASP A 79 -14.22 3.86 9.79
C ASP A 79 -13.43 4.34 8.56
N PRO A 80 -12.65 5.44 8.66
CA PRO A 80 -11.78 5.91 7.59
C PRO A 80 -10.73 4.91 7.11
N ASN A 81 -10.40 3.91 7.92
CA ASN A 81 -9.45 2.85 7.57
C ASN A 81 -10.14 1.54 7.14
N GLY A 82 -11.48 1.53 7.11
CA GLY A 82 -12.27 0.34 6.77
C GLY A 82 -12.20 -0.03 5.29
N GLU A 83 -11.74 0.87 4.44
CA GLU A 83 -11.61 0.65 2.99
C GLU A 83 -10.29 1.25 2.46
N LYS A 84 -9.69 0.58 1.47
CA LYS A 84 -8.56 1.10 0.70
C LYS A 84 -8.67 0.70 -0.76
N TYR A 85 -8.10 1.49 -1.65
CA TYR A 85 -7.89 1.03 -3.03
C TYR A 85 -6.78 -0.02 -3.07
N VAL A 86 -7.04 -1.08 -3.83
CA VAL A 86 -6.07 -2.09 -4.23
C VAL A 86 -5.86 -2.04 -5.73
N GLU A 87 -4.66 -2.38 -6.17
CA GLU A 87 -4.31 -2.46 -7.57
C GLU A 87 -3.93 -3.90 -7.93
N PHE A 88 -4.45 -4.36 -9.06
CA PHE A 88 -4.07 -5.61 -9.70
C PHE A 88 -3.02 -5.33 -10.76
N LEU A 89 -1.91 -6.03 -10.68
CA LEU A 89 -0.78 -5.87 -11.58
C LEU A 89 -0.54 -7.14 -12.39
N ARG A 90 -0.18 -6.95 -13.65
CA ARG A 90 0.29 -8.01 -14.56
C ARG A 90 1.54 -7.51 -15.29
N GLY A 91 2.63 -8.26 -15.21
CA GLY A 91 3.92 -7.85 -15.78
C GLY A 91 4.43 -6.50 -15.24
N GLY A 92 4.20 -6.21 -13.95
CA GLY A 92 4.61 -4.97 -13.30
C GLY A 92 3.75 -3.73 -13.62
N LYS A 93 2.73 -3.86 -14.49
CA LYS A 93 1.81 -2.77 -14.83
C LYS A 93 0.50 -2.93 -14.07
N VAL A 94 -0.04 -1.83 -13.55
CA VAL A 94 -1.41 -1.80 -13.01
C VAL A 94 -2.39 -1.97 -14.17
N VAL A 95 -3.23 -3.01 -14.07
CA VAL A 95 -4.23 -3.35 -15.10
C VAL A 95 -5.66 -3.20 -14.59
N ALA A 96 -5.84 -3.09 -13.27
CA ALA A 96 -7.12 -2.79 -12.64
C ALA A 96 -6.90 -2.19 -11.25
N ARG A 97 -7.88 -1.44 -10.76
CA ARG A 97 -7.96 -0.91 -9.40
C ARG A 97 -9.35 -1.21 -8.86
N GLU A 98 -9.47 -1.51 -7.57
CA GLU A 98 -10.75 -1.75 -6.92
C GLU A 98 -10.69 -1.40 -5.44
N VAL A 99 -11.84 -1.26 -4.77
CA VAL A 99 -11.90 -1.06 -3.32
C VAL A 99 -11.80 -2.42 -2.62
N ALA A 100 -10.97 -2.49 -1.57
CA ALA A 100 -10.94 -3.58 -0.62
C ALA A 100 -11.51 -3.12 0.72
N THR A 101 -12.43 -3.90 1.28
CA THR A 101 -12.81 -3.77 2.69
C THR A 101 -11.70 -4.37 3.55
N ILE A 102 -11.25 -3.61 4.54
CA ILE A 102 -10.21 -4.00 5.49
C ILE A 102 -10.88 -4.45 6.78
N VAL A 103 -10.55 -5.67 7.20
CA VAL A 103 -11.07 -6.25 8.44
C VAL A 103 -9.92 -6.81 9.27
N PRO A 104 -9.67 -6.26 10.47
CA PRO A 104 -8.64 -6.80 11.36
C PRO A 104 -9.03 -8.19 11.89
N ALA A 105 -8.03 -8.94 12.36
CA ALA A 105 -8.24 -10.29 12.89
C ALA A 105 -9.26 -10.34 14.04
N SER A 106 -9.34 -9.28 14.85
CA SER A 106 -10.27 -9.15 15.99
C SER A 106 -11.75 -9.19 15.58
N ASP A 107 -12.06 -8.80 14.34
CA ASP A 107 -13.44 -8.60 13.89
C ASP A 107 -13.87 -9.58 12.80
N ILE A 108 -12.93 -10.30 12.18
CA ILE A 108 -13.26 -11.18 11.06
C ILE A 108 -14.23 -12.31 11.44
N SER A 109 -14.16 -12.81 12.68
CA SER A 109 -15.08 -13.83 13.19
C SER A 109 -16.52 -13.33 13.36
N LYS A 110 -16.72 -12.02 13.50
CA LYS A 110 -18.04 -11.38 13.63
C LYS A 110 -18.70 -11.16 12.27
N ILE A 111 -17.89 -11.08 11.20
CA ILE A 111 -18.34 -10.66 9.87
C ILE A 111 -18.39 -11.83 8.88
N ALA A 112 -17.40 -12.73 8.94
CA ALA A 112 -17.27 -13.80 7.98
C ALA A 112 -18.07 -15.05 8.37
N LYS A 113 -18.90 -15.53 7.44
CA LYS A 113 -19.65 -16.80 7.58
C LYS A 113 -18.79 -18.03 7.31
N LYS A 114 -17.66 -17.86 6.61
CA LYS A 114 -16.68 -18.92 6.31
C LYS A 114 -15.38 -18.60 7.02
N ASN A 115 -14.61 -19.64 7.34
CA ASN A 115 -13.28 -19.45 7.93
C ASN A 115 -12.40 -18.61 6.99
N PRO A 116 -11.68 -17.60 7.53
CA PRO A 116 -10.72 -16.82 6.76
C PRO A 116 -9.63 -17.70 6.14
N PRO A 117 -9.03 -17.29 5.02
CA PRO A 117 -7.74 -17.81 4.60
C PRO A 117 -6.74 -17.72 5.75
N LYS A 118 -5.79 -18.66 5.80
CA LYS A 118 -4.70 -18.61 6.78
C LYS A 118 -3.91 -17.30 6.59
N PRO A 119 -3.31 -16.74 7.64
CA PRO A 119 -2.40 -15.61 7.49
C PRO A 119 -1.34 -15.87 6.43
N GLY A 120 -1.14 -14.91 5.53
CA GLY A 120 -0.23 -15.00 4.39
C GLY A 120 -0.82 -15.65 3.14
N THR A 121 -2.08 -16.10 3.16
CA THR A 121 -2.71 -16.76 2.00
C THR A 121 -3.94 -16.00 1.49
N SER A 122 -4.43 -16.43 0.33
CA SER A 122 -5.62 -15.90 -0.31
C SER A 122 -6.60 -17.01 -0.68
N ARG A 123 -7.87 -16.64 -0.86
CA ARG A 123 -8.93 -17.47 -1.42
C ARG A 123 -9.66 -16.65 -2.46
N THR A 124 -9.96 -17.28 -3.60
CA THR A 124 -10.85 -16.73 -4.60
C THR A 124 -12.08 -17.62 -4.73
N GLU A 125 -13.27 -17.02 -4.79
CA GLU A 125 -14.52 -17.78 -4.84
C GLU A 125 -15.61 -17.01 -5.58
N LEU A 126 -16.41 -17.72 -6.37
CA LEU A 126 -17.66 -17.19 -6.90
C LEU A 126 -18.70 -17.18 -5.78
N LEU A 127 -19.28 -16.02 -5.49
CA LEU A 127 -20.29 -15.87 -4.45
C LEU A 127 -21.64 -16.46 -4.90
N LYS A 128 -22.51 -16.75 -3.93
CA LYS A 128 -23.89 -17.20 -4.19
C LYS A 128 -24.60 -16.14 -5.04
N GLY A 129 -25.29 -16.58 -6.09
CA GLY A 129 -25.90 -15.72 -7.10
C GLY A 129 -25.04 -15.60 -8.37
N GLY A 130 -23.72 -15.77 -8.27
CA GLY A 130 -22.83 -15.73 -9.43
C GLY A 130 -22.46 -14.31 -9.90
N ASP A 131 -23.03 -13.27 -9.29
CA ASP A 131 -22.83 -11.86 -9.68
C ASP A 131 -21.48 -11.30 -9.23
N TYR A 132 -20.84 -11.94 -8.25
CA TYR A 132 -19.58 -11.47 -7.69
C TYR A 132 -18.56 -12.59 -7.54
N TYR A 133 -17.34 -12.30 -7.94
CA TYR A 133 -16.16 -13.09 -7.67
C TYR A 133 -15.36 -12.42 -6.55
N ARG A 134 -15.31 -13.06 -5.38
CA ARG A 134 -14.61 -12.54 -4.21
C ARG A 134 -13.15 -12.95 -4.26
N VAL A 135 -12.29 -11.96 -4.04
CA VAL A 135 -10.87 -12.16 -3.70
C VAL A 135 -10.71 -11.81 -2.23
N TRP A 136 -10.31 -12.79 -1.42
CA TRP A 136 -10.06 -12.62 0.01
C TRP A 136 -8.61 -12.92 0.31
N ILE A 137 -7.85 -11.90 0.73
CA ILE A 137 -6.45 -12.01 1.08
C ILE A 137 -6.29 -11.77 2.58
N ASN A 138 -5.59 -12.67 3.27
CA ASN A 138 -5.21 -12.47 4.66
C ASN A 138 -3.72 -12.12 4.72
N LYS A 139 -3.40 -10.84 4.90
CA LYS A 139 -2.03 -10.35 5.06
C LYS A 139 -1.73 -10.20 6.54
N SER A 140 -1.01 -11.17 7.10
CA SER A 140 -0.55 -11.15 8.50
C SER A 140 -1.67 -10.90 9.53
N GLY A 141 -2.85 -11.47 9.30
CA GLY A 141 -4.03 -11.32 10.16
C GLY A 141 -4.98 -10.19 9.73
N THR A 142 -4.55 -9.27 8.87
CA THR A 142 -5.43 -8.26 8.28
C THR A 142 -6.08 -8.81 7.01
N ASN A 143 -7.41 -8.79 6.96
CA ASN A 143 -8.19 -9.31 5.84
C ASN A 143 -8.50 -8.18 4.86
N TYR A 144 -8.22 -8.41 3.58
CA TYR A 144 -8.59 -7.57 2.47
C TYR A 144 -9.61 -8.34 1.65
N ILE A 145 -10.84 -7.82 1.57
CA ILE A 145 -11.95 -8.46 0.88
C ILE A 145 -12.34 -7.57 -0.30
N ILE A 146 -12.19 -8.09 -1.50
CA ILE A 146 -12.49 -7.41 -2.76
C ILE A 146 -13.61 -8.20 -3.44
N ASN A 147 -14.73 -7.54 -3.74
CA ASN A 147 -15.85 -8.17 -4.45
C ASN A 147 -15.88 -7.62 -5.87
N LEU A 148 -15.46 -8.43 -6.84
CA LEU A 148 -15.42 -8.04 -8.24
C LEU A 148 -16.71 -8.50 -8.92
N PRO A 149 -17.51 -7.60 -9.54
CA PRO A 149 -18.65 -8.03 -10.33
C PRO A 149 -18.22 -8.98 -11.43
N THR A 150 -19.00 -10.01 -11.72
CA THR A 150 -18.79 -10.86 -12.90
C THR A 150 -19.30 -10.15 -14.15
N SER A 151 -18.66 -10.42 -15.30
CA SER A 151 -18.99 -9.81 -16.60
C SER A 151 -19.45 -10.84 -17.61
#